data_AF-A0A7Y9FCS1-F1
#
_entry.id   AF-A0A7Y9FCS1-F1
#
_cell.length_a   1.000
_cell.length_b   1.000
_cell.length_c   1.000
_cell.angle_alpha   90.00
_cell.angle_beta   90.00
_cell.angle_gamma   90.00
#
_symmetry.space_group_name_H-M   'P 1'
#
loop_
_entity.id
_entity.type
_entity.pdbx_description
1 polymer ?
#
loop_
_entity_poly.entity_id
_entity_poly.type
_entity_poly.pdbx_seq_one_letter_code
_entity_poly.pdbx_strand_id
1 'polypeptide(L)'
;MRAVACPDRPALVRRGGAALLATLLLTLATLVAGVPARAAATACTPDDTTACLNVTVTVPGTGPAADVSLTVEGDGTTVEATTDEAGRASVPVTAAGDYVVEVDETTLPAGTTLRDPAANPATVTVELGRSAGRIFQAVDPSEVAASPTTAPADGETPADGATAAPETGTGAEAGATRGTNRVAQLVLAGLVFGLLLALASLGANLIYGTTGLSNFAHGELVTLGGMMAFVAVQRWDLPLWLAIVVATATGALAGWLLNAVIFAPLRRRGVGVTQQMIVTIGLALAGLSTFLFIFGAQPTPIVSGISARIQIGPVQISAQSMISVAIAVVALAVVAFTLSRTRLGRATRAVSDNPALAAATGIRVESIISGVWVVSAALASLGGVLLALYLNSTRFNFGSTLLLLMFAAITLGGLGSPLGAVLGAVVIGLVVELSTLVLPSDMRYASALVILILVLLLRPQGILGRAERIG
;
A
#
# COMPACT_ATOMS: atom_id res chain seq x y z
N MET A 1 1.21 -38.74 -47.49
CA MET A 1 1.10 -37.70 -46.44
C MET A 1 -0.36 -37.59 -46.01
N ARG A 2 -0.74 -38.22 -44.89
CA ARG A 2 -2.09 -38.09 -44.31
C ARG A 2 -2.01 -37.06 -43.18
N ALA A 3 -2.80 -36.00 -43.29
CA ALA A 3 -3.00 -35.02 -42.24
C ALA A 3 -3.56 -35.73 -41.00
N VAL A 4 -2.82 -35.68 -39.89
CA VAL A 4 -3.31 -36.12 -38.59
C VAL A 4 -4.28 -35.05 -38.11
N ALA A 5 -5.57 -35.34 -38.20
CA ALA A 5 -6.63 -34.53 -37.63
C ALA A 5 -6.42 -34.45 -36.10
N CYS A 6 -6.23 -33.23 -35.61
CA CYS A 6 -6.21 -32.94 -34.18
C CYS A 6 -7.66 -33.09 -33.66
N PRO A 7 -7.92 -33.80 -32.56
CA PRO A 7 -9.27 -33.97 -32.06
C PRO A 7 -9.83 -32.62 -31.59
N ASP A 8 -10.98 -32.25 -32.16
CA ASP A 8 -11.77 -31.08 -31.77
C ASP A 8 -12.03 -31.11 -30.26
N ARG A 9 -11.50 -30.11 -29.55
CA ARG A 9 -11.92 -29.84 -28.17
C ARG A 9 -13.31 -29.21 -28.23
N PRO A 10 -14.28 -29.65 -27.40
CA PRO A 10 -15.67 -29.27 -27.55
C PRO A 10 -15.89 -27.76 -27.41
N ALA A 11 -16.71 -27.21 -28.30
CA ALA A 11 -17.05 -25.78 -28.43
C ALA A 11 -17.72 -25.14 -27.19
N LEU A 12 -18.01 -25.91 -26.15
CA LEU A 12 -18.60 -25.47 -24.88
C LEU A 12 -17.71 -24.50 -24.07
N VAL A 13 -16.38 -24.59 -24.18
CA VAL A 13 -15.45 -23.71 -23.45
C VAL A 13 -15.46 -22.27 -23.99
N ARG A 14 -15.92 -22.07 -25.24
CA ARG A 14 -15.76 -20.82 -25.98
C ARG A 14 -16.82 -19.75 -25.63
N ARG A 15 -17.99 -20.14 -25.15
CA ARG A 15 -19.04 -19.24 -24.62
C ARG A 15 -18.96 -19.03 -23.10
N GLY A 16 -18.29 -19.94 -22.39
CA GLY A 16 -18.14 -19.88 -20.93
C GLY A 16 -17.15 -18.82 -20.43
N GLY A 17 -16.13 -18.44 -21.21
CA GLY A 17 -15.06 -17.54 -20.74
C GLY A 17 -15.52 -16.11 -20.42
N ALA A 18 -16.31 -15.49 -21.30
CA ALA A 18 -16.87 -14.15 -21.07
C ALA A 18 -17.91 -14.18 -19.94
N ALA A 19 -18.72 -15.24 -19.89
CA ALA A 19 -19.66 -15.47 -18.79
C ALA A 19 -18.91 -15.66 -17.45
N LEU A 20 -17.78 -16.36 -17.42
CA LEU A 20 -16.94 -16.58 -16.24
C LEU A 20 -16.30 -15.30 -15.72
N LEU A 21 -15.81 -14.44 -16.60
CA LEU A 21 -15.22 -13.15 -16.22
C LEU A 21 -16.31 -12.17 -15.73
N ALA A 22 -17.46 -12.14 -16.41
CA ALA A 22 -18.62 -11.38 -15.96
C ALA A 22 -19.15 -11.90 -14.62
N THR A 23 -19.25 -13.22 -14.42
CA THR A 23 -19.62 -13.80 -13.13
C THR A 23 -18.56 -13.60 -12.06
N LEU A 24 -17.27 -13.49 -12.39
CA LEU A 24 -16.24 -13.15 -11.42
C LEU A 24 -16.38 -11.69 -10.96
N LEU A 25 -16.57 -10.75 -11.89
CA LEU A 25 -16.80 -9.35 -11.58
C LEU A 25 -18.11 -9.18 -10.79
N LEU A 26 -19.15 -9.93 -11.16
CA LEU A 26 -20.43 -9.95 -10.45
C LEU A 26 -20.33 -10.62 -9.08
N THR A 27 -19.56 -11.71 -8.95
CA THR A 27 -19.36 -12.42 -7.67
C THR A 27 -18.47 -11.63 -6.73
N LEU A 28 -17.39 -11.01 -7.22
CA LEU A 28 -16.57 -10.07 -6.48
C LEU A 28 -17.40 -8.88 -5.99
N ALA A 29 -18.29 -8.34 -6.85
CA ALA A 29 -19.24 -7.31 -6.44
C ALA A 29 -20.25 -7.80 -5.39
N THR A 30 -20.75 -9.04 -5.49
CA THR A 30 -21.69 -9.60 -4.50
C THR A 30 -21.02 -9.96 -3.17
N LEU A 31 -19.76 -10.43 -3.19
CA LEU A 31 -18.96 -10.69 -1.98
C LEU A 31 -18.61 -9.39 -1.24
N VAL A 32 -18.53 -8.28 -1.97
CA VAL A 32 -18.35 -6.92 -1.45
C VAL A 32 -19.65 -6.35 -0.85
N ALA A 33 -20.82 -6.66 -1.43
CA ALA A 33 -22.11 -6.10 -1.05
C ALA A 33 -22.87 -6.88 0.06
N GLY A 34 -22.37 -8.07 0.44
CA GLY A 34 -23.14 -9.06 1.21
C GLY A 34 -23.12 -8.98 2.75
N VAL A 35 -22.72 -7.88 3.39
CA VAL A 35 -22.77 -7.79 4.87
C VAL A 35 -23.46 -6.50 5.29
N PRO A 36 -24.48 -6.56 6.17
CA PRO A 36 -25.19 -5.35 6.61
C PRO A 36 -24.18 -4.42 7.29
N ALA A 37 -24.26 -3.14 6.91
CA ALA A 37 -23.56 -2.07 7.60
C ALA A 37 -23.89 -2.18 9.10
N ARG A 38 -22.90 -2.53 9.91
CA ARG A 38 -22.97 -2.20 11.33
C ARG A 38 -23.11 -0.68 11.40
N ALA A 39 -24.10 -0.22 12.14
CA ALA A 39 -24.32 1.19 12.40
C ALA A 39 -23.05 1.76 13.01
N ALA A 40 -22.22 2.39 12.17
CA ALA A 40 -21.19 3.30 12.64
C ALA A 40 -21.92 4.48 13.28
N ALA A 41 -21.43 4.95 14.43
CA ALA A 41 -21.80 6.25 14.98
C ALA A 41 -21.79 7.27 13.83
N THR A 42 -22.85 8.08 13.75
CA THR A 42 -23.14 9.02 12.65
C THR A 42 -21.86 9.67 12.13
N ALA A 43 -21.33 9.13 11.03
CA ALA A 43 -20.09 9.58 10.47
C ALA A 43 -20.33 10.95 9.83
N CYS A 44 -19.75 11.99 10.41
CA CYS A 44 -19.76 13.30 9.79
C CYS A 44 -19.05 13.20 8.44
N THR A 45 -19.73 13.63 7.37
CA THR A 45 -19.17 13.72 6.01
C THR A 45 -18.94 15.18 5.68
N PRO A 46 -17.69 15.63 5.45
CA PRO A 46 -17.43 17.03 5.14
C PRO A 46 -17.92 17.36 3.72
N ASP A 47 -18.54 18.51 3.57
CA ASP A 47 -19.01 19.08 2.30
C ASP A 47 -18.72 20.59 2.25
N ASP A 48 -19.13 21.26 1.17
CA ASP A 48 -18.86 22.69 0.96
C ASP A 48 -19.48 23.61 2.04
N THR A 49 -20.38 23.07 2.87
CA THR A 49 -21.10 23.77 3.95
C THR A 49 -20.82 23.22 5.35
N THR A 50 -20.12 22.08 5.44
CA THR A 50 -19.94 21.32 6.68
C THR A 50 -18.50 20.82 6.78
N ALA A 51 -17.82 21.15 7.89
CA ALA A 51 -16.57 20.52 8.27
C ALA A 51 -16.80 19.51 9.39
N CYS A 52 -15.88 18.55 9.53
CA CYS A 52 -15.97 17.52 10.56
C CYS A 52 -14.82 17.67 11.55
N LEU A 53 -15.16 18.00 12.79
CA LEU A 53 -14.22 18.04 13.90
C LEU A 53 -14.18 16.67 14.58
N ASN A 54 -13.08 15.96 14.43
CA ASN A 54 -12.89 14.63 14.99
C ASN A 54 -12.01 14.69 16.25
N VAL A 55 -12.58 14.30 17.38
CA VAL A 55 -11.86 14.21 18.66
C VAL A 55 -11.63 12.73 18.95
N THR A 56 -10.41 12.36 19.34
CA THR A 56 -10.10 10.99 19.75
C THR A 56 -9.46 10.98 21.13
N VAL A 57 -10.01 10.20 22.05
CA VAL A 57 -9.47 10.00 23.39
C VAL A 57 -8.90 8.59 23.49
N THR A 58 -7.63 8.48 23.88
CA THR A 58 -6.93 7.19 23.96
C THR A 58 -6.21 7.03 25.29
N VAL A 59 -6.15 5.80 25.78
CA VAL A 59 -5.36 5.41 26.94
C VAL A 59 -4.21 4.50 26.49
N PRO A 60 -2.93 4.89 26.68
CA PRO A 60 -1.80 4.02 26.36
C PRO A 60 -1.91 2.69 27.12
N GLY A 61 -1.82 1.57 26.39
CA GLY A 61 -1.82 0.22 26.98
C GLY A 61 -3.20 -0.46 27.10
N THR A 62 -4.29 0.29 27.26
CA THR A 62 -5.66 -0.25 27.41
C THR A 62 -6.56 -0.01 26.19
N GLY A 63 -6.23 0.94 25.31
CA GLY A 63 -6.94 1.15 24.04
C GLY A 63 -7.77 2.45 24.01
N PRO A 64 -8.82 2.53 23.17
CA PRO A 64 -9.67 3.72 23.08
C PRO A 64 -10.50 3.96 24.35
N ALA A 65 -10.74 5.23 24.70
CA ALA A 65 -11.59 5.61 25.83
C ALA A 65 -13.02 5.94 25.34
N ALA A 66 -13.95 5.02 25.57
CA ALA A 66 -15.36 5.21 25.28
C ALA A 66 -16.09 6.00 26.38
N ASP A 67 -17.24 6.58 26.04
CA ASP A 67 -18.15 7.29 26.95
C ASP A 67 -17.53 8.53 27.64
N VAL A 68 -16.52 9.13 27.02
CA VAL A 68 -15.90 10.38 27.49
C VAL A 68 -16.67 11.57 26.91
N SER A 69 -17.14 12.45 27.77
CA SER A 69 -17.85 13.68 27.38
C SER A 69 -16.85 14.76 26.95
N LEU A 70 -17.19 15.44 25.85
CA LEU A 70 -16.45 16.60 25.35
C LEU A 70 -17.40 17.71 24.93
N THR A 71 -16.97 18.94 25.20
CA THR A 71 -17.65 20.17 24.82
C THR A 71 -16.85 20.85 23.72
N VAL A 72 -17.50 21.16 22.60
CA VAL A 72 -16.92 21.91 21.50
C VAL A 72 -17.61 23.27 21.44
N GLU A 73 -16.85 24.34 21.61
CA GLU A 73 -17.35 25.71 21.56
C GLU A 73 -16.67 26.48 20.42
N GLY A 74 -17.48 27.12 19.56
CA GLY A 74 -16.98 27.97 18.48
C GLY A 74 -18.13 28.59 17.69
N ASP A 75 -17.88 29.77 17.12
CA ASP A 75 -18.87 30.55 16.34
C ASP A 75 -20.22 30.78 17.08
N GLY A 76 -20.18 30.96 18.40
CA GLY A 76 -21.37 31.17 19.24
C GLY A 76 -22.24 29.91 19.42
N THR A 77 -21.76 28.74 19.01
CA THR A 77 -22.41 27.44 19.22
C THR A 77 -21.61 26.56 20.18
N THR A 78 -22.30 25.92 21.11
CA THR A 78 -21.74 24.93 22.03
C THR A 78 -22.38 23.59 21.72
N VAL A 79 -21.56 22.59 21.41
CA VAL A 79 -22.02 21.24 21.09
C VAL A 79 -21.35 20.26 22.04
N GLU A 80 -22.17 19.51 22.77
CA GLU A 80 -21.71 18.39 23.59
C GLU A 80 -21.70 17.11 22.74
N ALA A 81 -20.64 16.32 22.88
CA ALA A 81 -20.51 15.02 22.25
C ALA A 81 -19.89 14.01 23.23
N THR A 82 -20.11 12.73 22.96
CA THR A 82 -19.53 11.62 23.73
C THR A 82 -18.74 10.71 22.80
N THR A 83 -17.59 10.21 23.26
CA THR A 83 -16.78 9.28 22.46
C THR A 83 -17.47 7.92 22.31
N ASP A 84 -17.36 7.33 21.12
CA ASP A 84 -17.87 5.99 20.81
C ASP A 84 -16.99 4.87 21.39
N GLU A 85 -17.36 3.60 21.16
CA GLU A 85 -16.57 2.43 21.56
C GLU A 85 -15.12 2.42 21.01
N ALA A 86 -14.85 3.17 19.95
CA ALA A 86 -13.52 3.37 19.36
C ALA A 86 -12.81 4.63 19.90
N GLY A 87 -13.38 5.27 20.92
CA GLY A 87 -12.84 6.45 21.59
C GLY A 87 -12.89 7.71 20.73
N ARG A 88 -13.80 7.76 19.76
CA ARG A 88 -13.92 8.84 18.78
C ARG A 88 -15.24 9.57 18.93
N ALA A 89 -15.19 10.88 18.84
CA ALA A 89 -16.37 11.72 18.65
C ALA A 89 -16.20 12.54 17.38
N SER A 90 -17.29 12.72 16.64
CA SER A 90 -17.31 13.52 15.42
C SER A 90 -18.38 14.58 15.54
N VAL A 91 -17.98 15.85 15.48
CA VAL A 91 -18.87 16.99 15.60
C VAL A 91 -18.92 17.72 14.24
N PRO A 92 -20.09 17.78 13.58
CA PRO A 92 -20.25 18.59 12.38
C PRO A 92 -20.27 20.08 12.77
N VAL A 93 -19.49 20.89 12.06
CA VAL A 93 -19.47 22.34 12.23
C VAL A 93 -19.73 23.05 10.91
N THR A 94 -20.52 24.12 10.94
CA THR A 94 -21.05 24.81 9.74
C THR A 94 -20.33 26.11 9.41
N ALA A 95 -19.34 26.50 10.23
CA ALA A 95 -18.52 27.69 10.00
C ALA A 95 -17.03 27.35 10.13
N ALA A 96 -16.20 27.93 9.25
CA ALA A 96 -14.76 27.89 9.40
C ALA A 96 -14.32 28.85 10.50
N GLY A 97 -13.38 28.43 11.34
CA GLY A 97 -12.93 29.22 12.49
C GLY A 97 -12.18 28.37 13.50
N ASP A 98 -11.81 29.02 14.60
CA ASP A 98 -11.17 28.36 15.74
C ASP A 98 -12.25 27.83 16.70
N TYR A 99 -12.23 26.52 16.94
CA TYR A 99 -13.10 25.86 17.90
C TYR A 99 -12.28 25.43 19.11
N VAL A 100 -12.83 25.66 20.30
CA VAL A 100 -12.27 25.26 21.58
C VAL A 100 -12.88 23.91 21.96
N VAL A 101 -12.04 22.90 22.15
CA VAL A 101 -12.44 21.55 22.54
C VAL A 101 -12.01 21.31 23.98
N GLU A 102 -12.99 21.07 24.85
CA GLU A 102 -12.80 20.74 26.25
C GLU A 102 -13.22 19.30 26.51
N VAL A 103 -12.39 18.53 27.20
CA VAL A 103 -12.71 17.17 27.64
C VAL A 103 -13.07 17.19 29.11
N ASP A 104 -14.20 16.58 29.49
CA ASP A 104 -14.61 16.46 30.89
C ASP A 104 -13.79 15.37 31.58
N GLU A 105 -12.86 15.79 32.44
CA GLU A 105 -11.96 14.90 33.17
C GLU A 105 -12.69 13.94 34.14
N THR A 106 -13.92 14.27 34.56
CA THR A 106 -14.72 13.41 35.45
C THR A 106 -15.29 12.19 34.74
N THR A 107 -15.37 12.24 33.40
CA THR A 107 -15.87 11.14 32.55
C THR A 107 -14.75 10.23 32.04
N LEU A 108 -13.50 10.48 32.44
CA LEU A 108 -12.38 9.63 32.06
C LEU A 108 -12.46 8.24 32.74
N PRO A 109 -11.91 7.19 32.10
CA PRO A 109 -11.81 5.86 32.70
C PRO A 109 -11.12 5.89 34.07
N ALA A 110 -11.65 5.10 35.02
CA ALA A 110 -11.20 5.10 36.41
C ALA A 110 -9.68 4.88 36.54
N GLY A 111 -9.02 5.80 37.27
CA GLY A 111 -7.57 5.76 37.51
C GLY A 111 -6.71 6.51 36.49
N THR A 112 -7.30 7.16 35.48
CA THR A 112 -6.56 7.92 34.46
C THR A 112 -6.77 9.43 34.59
N THR A 113 -5.76 10.21 34.17
CA THR A 113 -5.80 11.67 34.07
C THR A 113 -5.28 12.09 32.70
N LEU A 114 -5.67 13.26 32.19
CA LEU A 114 -5.08 13.77 30.95
C LEU A 114 -3.56 13.91 31.09
N ARG A 115 -2.84 13.52 30.05
CA ARG A 115 -1.37 13.58 29.99
C ARG A 115 -0.83 15.00 30.08
N ASP A 116 -1.58 15.95 29.53
CA ASP A 116 -1.29 17.37 29.58
C ASP A 116 -2.57 18.12 29.96
N PRO A 117 -2.84 18.29 31.26
CA PRO A 117 -4.03 19.02 31.73
C PRO A 117 -4.01 20.49 31.30
N ALA A 118 -2.83 21.08 31.09
CA ALA A 118 -2.70 22.48 30.65
C ALA A 118 -3.08 22.67 29.17
N ALA A 119 -3.17 21.59 28.40
CA ALA A 119 -3.64 21.59 27.01
C ALA A 119 -5.16 21.31 26.89
N ASN A 120 -5.91 21.33 28.00
CA ASN A 120 -7.36 21.25 28.05
C ASN A 120 -7.91 22.55 28.68
N PRO A 121 -8.63 23.41 27.94
CA PRO A 121 -9.16 23.18 26.60
C PRO A 121 -8.14 23.39 25.47
N ALA A 122 -8.36 22.72 24.33
CA ALA A 122 -7.49 22.78 23.14
C ALA A 122 -8.19 23.51 21.98
N THR A 123 -7.49 24.45 21.34
CA THR A 123 -7.98 25.10 20.12
C THR A 123 -7.69 24.27 18.87
N VAL A 124 -8.70 24.12 18.00
CA VAL A 124 -8.61 23.46 16.71
C VAL A 124 -9.17 24.38 15.63
N THR A 125 -8.32 24.77 14.68
CA THR A 125 -8.75 25.54 13.50
C THR A 125 -9.41 24.62 12.49
N VAL A 126 -10.60 25.01 12.02
CA VAL A 126 -11.43 24.21 11.11
C VAL A 126 -11.67 24.96 9.80
N GLU A 127 -11.54 24.25 8.68
CA GLU A 127 -11.86 24.75 7.33
C GLU A 127 -13.02 23.93 6.74
N LEU A 128 -13.99 24.61 6.09
CA LEU A 128 -15.12 23.96 5.41
C LEU A 128 -14.63 23.00 4.31
N GLY A 129 -15.33 21.89 4.11
CA GLY A 129 -14.93 20.83 3.17
C GLY A 129 -13.74 19.97 3.63
N ARG A 130 -13.23 20.16 4.85
CA ARG A 130 -12.13 19.37 5.42
C ARG A 130 -12.50 18.78 6.78
N SER A 131 -11.73 17.78 7.20
CA SER A 131 -11.78 17.26 8.56
C SER A 131 -10.59 17.79 9.36
N ALA A 132 -10.87 18.35 10.52
CA ALA A 132 -9.88 18.75 11.51
C ALA A 132 -10.02 17.82 12.71
N GLY A 133 -8.98 17.70 13.55
CA GLY A 133 -9.11 16.85 14.71
C GLY A 133 -8.01 17.02 15.76
N ARG A 134 -8.33 16.57 16.97
CA ARG A 134 -7.44 16.61 18.13
C ARG A 134 -7.45 15.27 18.83
N ILE A 135 -6.28 14.85 19.30
CA ILE A 135 -6.13 13.63 20.08
C ILE A 135 -5.78 14.02 21.52
N PHE A 136 -6.56 13.50 22.46
CA PHE A 136 -6.27 13.57 23.89
C PHE A 136 -5.77 12.20 24.36
N GLN A 137 -4.74 12.22 25.20
CA GLN A 137 -4.18 11.02 25.80
C GLN A 137 -4.45 11.08 27.31
N ALA A 138 -5.13 10.07 27.83
CA ALA A 138 -5.25 9.87 29.27
C ALA A 138 -4.21 8.84 29.71
N VAL A 139 -3.49 9.12 30.79
CA VAL A 139 -2.40 8.31 31.34
C VAL A 139 -2.61 8.09 32.83
N ASP A 140 -1.90 7.13 33.42
CA ASP A 140 -1.90 6.98 34.87
C ASP A 140 -1.26 8.21 35.54
N PRO A 141 -1.79 8.68 36.69
CA PRO A 141 -1.31 9.89 37.37
C PRO A 141 0.16 9.82 37.79
N SER A 142 0.73 8.61 37.92
CA SER A 142 2.17 8.42 38.17
C SER A 142 3.07 8.77 36.98
N GLU A 143 2.55 8.75 35.75
CA GLU A 143 3.31 9.10 34.53
C GLU A 143 3.36 10.61 34.28
N VAL A 144 2.36 11.36 34.75
CA VAL A 144 2.30 12.83 34.62
C VAL A 144 3.45 13.49 35.40
N ALA A 145 3.85 12.91 36.53
CA ALA A 145 4.96 13.39 37.36
C ALA A 145 6.36 13.21 36.73
N ALA A 146 6.50 12.38 35.68
CA ALA A 146 7.77 12.05 35.05
C ALA A 146 8.14 12.92 33.85
N SER A 147 7.28 13.87 33.45
CA SER A 147 7.52 14.78 32.33
C SER A 147 7.96 16.16 32.85
N PRO A 148 9.04 16.76 32.34
CA PRO A 148 9.45 18.10 32.77
C PRO A 148 8.43 19.13 32.29
N THR A 149 7.79 19.81 33.24
CA THR A 149 6.86 20.92 33.02
C THR A 149 7.57 22.10 32.35
N THR A 150 7.30 22.33 31.07
CA THR A 150 7.49 23.66 30.47
C THR A 150 6.26 24.50 30.81
N ALA A 151 6.45 25.50 31.67
CA ALA A 151 5.43 26.51 31.99
C ALA A 151 5.09 27.39 30.77
N PRO A 152 3.87 27.95 30.67
CA PRO A 152 3.50 28.86 29.60
C PRO A 152 4.12 30.24 29.86
N ALA A 153 4.72 30.84 28.83
CA ALA A 153 5.16 32.22 28.85
C ALA A 153 3.99 33.13 28.48
N ASP A 154 3.60 34.01 29.41
CA ASP A 154 2.65 35.10 29.20
C ASP A 154 3.16 36.08 28.13
N GLY A 155 2.20 36.71 27.45
CA GLY A 155 2.44 37.47 26.23
C GLY A 155 3.11 38.83 26.39
N GLU A 156 3.75 39.26 25.30
CA GLU A 156 3.87 40.66 24.90
C GLU A 156 4.38 40.73 23.44
N THR A 157 3.92 41.74 22.70
CA THR A 157 4.32 42.10 21.32
C THR A 157 4.30 43.64 21.26
N PRO A 158 5.02 44.34 20.37
CA PRO A 158 6.37 44.19 19.81
C PRO A 158 7.23 45.49 20.00
N ALA A 159 8.56 45.44 19.84
CA ALA A 159 9.35 46.59 19.34
C ALA A 159 10.82 46.26 19.03
N ASP A 160 11.25 46.72 17.86
CA ASP A 160 12.57 47.25 17.46
C ASP A 160 13.88 46.50 17.74
N GLY A 161 14.45 46.00 16.63
CA GLY A 161 15.78 46.36 16.14
C GLY A 161 16.99 46.22 17.08
N ALA A 162 17.82 45.20 16.83
CA ALA A 162 19.26 45.38 16.59
C ALA A 162 19.95 44.04 16.28
N THR A 163 20.86 44.15 15.31
CA THR A 163 21.85 43.21 14.83
C THR A 163 22.69 42.56 15.93
N ALA A 164 22.75 41.22 15.99
CA ALA A 164 23.93 40.48 16.40
C ALA A 164 23.81 38.99 16.02
N ALA A 165 24.70 38.52 15.15
CA ALA A 165 25.08 37.11 15.04
C ALA A 165 26.55 37.01 15.50
N PRO A 166 27.11 35.80 15.70
CA PRO A 166 26.62 34.66 16.46
C PRO A 166 27.63 34.27 17.55
N GLU A 167 27.19 33.70 18.68
CA GLU A 167 28.10 32.98 19.58
C GLU A 167 27.87 31.47 19.51
N THR A 168 28.89 30.83 18.95
CA THR A 168 29.17 29.41 18.89
C THR A 168 29.29 28.80 20.30
N GLY A 169 28.44 27.83 20.62
CA GLY A 169 28.56 27.00 21.82
C GLY A 169 27.92 25.62 21.62
N THR A 170 28.75 24.61 21.33
CA THR A 170 28.52 23.18 21.62
C THR A 170 27.16 22.55 21.25
N GLY A 171 26.78 22.65 19.97
CA GLY A 171 25.64 21.91 19.38
C GLY A 171 26.01 20.83 18.36
N ALA A 172 27.31 20.50 18.20
CA ALA A 172 27.78 19.65 17.10
C ALA A 172 27.39 18.16 17.26
N GLU A 173 27.28 17.65 18.50
CA GLU A 173 26.96 16.23 18.73
C GLU A 173 25.46 15.93 18.65
N ALA A 174 24.58 16.88 19.01
CA ALA A 174 23.12 16.70 19.00
C ALA A 174 22.49 16.87 17.60
N GLY A 175 23.14 17.61 16.70
CA GLY A 175 22.74 17.72 15.29
C GLY A 175 23.11 16.47 14.49
N ALA A 176 24.30 15.90 14.75
CA ALA A 176 24.76 14.67 14.10
C ALA A 176 23.91 13.46 14.49
N THR A 177 23.53 13.29 15.76
CA THR A 177 22.67 12.18 16.19
C THR A 177 21.24 12.28 15.65
N ARG A 178 20.63 13.48 15.58
CA ARG A 178 19.29 13.64 14.95
C ARG A 178 19.32 13.36 13.44
N GLY A 179 20.36 13.81 12.73
CA GLY A 179 20.55 13.56 11.30
C GLY A 179 20.83 12.09 10.97
N THR A 180 21.73 11.44 11.71
CA THR A 180 22.09 10.03 11.51
C THR A 180 20.91 9.10 11.81
N ASN A 181 20.11 9.39 12.85
CA ASN A 181 18.90 8.62 13.16
C ASN A 181 17.84 8.75 12.05
N ARG A 182 17.71 9.93 11.44
CA ARG A 182 16.79 10.15 10.31
C ARG A 182 17.23 9.38 9.07
N VAL A 183 18.50 9.43 8.70
CA VAL A 183 19.02 8.68 7.53
C VAL A 183 18.87 7.18 7.75
N ALA A 184 19.24 6.66 8.93
CA ALA A 184 19.09 5.24 9.26
C ALA A 184 17.61 4.79 9.18
N GLN A 185 16.68 5.63 9.66
CA GLN A 185 15.24 5.38 9.55
C GLN A 185 14.76 5.34 8.10
N LEU A 186 15.24 6.24 7.24
CA LEU A 186 14.87 6.27 5.82
C LEU A 186 15.48 5.11 5.03
N VAL A 187 16.70 4.69 5.37
CA VAL A 187 17.30 3.47 4.79
C VAL A 187 16.46 2.25 5.14
N LEU A 188 16.03 2.11 6.40
CA LEU A 188 15.15 1.00 6.78
C LEU A 188 13.80 1.09 6.08
N ALA A 189 13.17 2.27 6.05
CA ALA A 189 11.91 2.49 5.34
C ALA A 189 12.03 2.14 3.85
N GLY A 190 13.14 2.54 3.21
CA GLY A 190 13.42 2.25 1.80
C GLY A 190 13.66 0.78 1.54
N LEU A 191 14.31 0.07 2.47
CA LEU A 191 14.48 -1.38 2.39
C LEU A 191 13.14 -2.11 2.55
N VAL A 192 12.31 -1.70 3.51
CA VAL A 192 10.96 -2.26 3.72
C VAL A 192 10.13 -2.04 2.46
N PHE A 193 9.97 -0.78 2.03
CA PHE A 193 9.19 -0.44 0.84
C PHE A 193 9.73 -1.13 -0.42
N GLY A 194 11.05 -1.18 -0.59
CA GLY A 194 11.71 -1.85 -1.71
C GLY A 194 11.48 -3.35 -1.75
N LEU A 195 11.49 -4.05 -0.60
CA LEU A 195 11.18 -5.49 -0.54
C LEU A 195 9.71 -5.79 -0.84
N LEU A 196 8.79 -4.93 -0.39
CA LEU A 196 7.37 -5.08 -0.71
C LEU A 196 7.10 -4.79 -2.19
N LEU A 197 7.75 -3.76 -2.74
CA LEU A 197 7.72 -3.44 -4.16
C LEU A 197 8.36 -4.55 -5.00
N ALA A 198 9.41 -5.21 -4.49
CA ALA A 198 10.09 -6.32 -5.15
C ALA A 198 9.15 -7.49 -5.37
N LEU A 199 8.30 -7.80 -4.39
CA LEU A 199 7.32 -8.87 -4.49
C LEU A 199 6.33 -8.61 -5.63
N ALA A 200 5.79 -7.40 -5.71
CA ALA A 200 4.87 -7.00 -6.77
C ALA A 200 5.56 -6.96 -8.15
N SER A 201 6.80 -6.45 -8.21
CA SER A 201 7.60 -6.31 -9.42
C SER A 201 8.07 -7.66 -9.99
N LEU A 202 8.42 -8.61 -9.10
CA LEU A 202 8.83 -9.96 -9.47
C LEU A 202 7.74 -10.68 -10.28
N GLY A 203 6.47 -10.49 -9.91
CA GLY A 203 5.34 -11.04 -10.66
C GLY A 203 5.26 -10.50 -12.09
N ALA A 204 5.29 -9.17 -12.26
CA ALA A 204 5.25 -8.57 -13.59
C ALA A 204 6.45 -9.00 -14.45
N ASN A 205 7.63 -9.09 -13.83
CA ASN A 205 8.83 -9.53 -14.50
C ASN A 205 8.78 -11.00 -14.93
N LEU A 206 8.06 -11.86 -14.20
CA LEU A 206 7.89 -13.26 -14.57
C LEU A 206 6.98 -13.41 -15.80
N ILE A 207 5.91 -12.61 -15.91
CA ILE A 207 5.06 -12.54 -17.11
C ILE A 207 5.91 -12.06 -18.30
N TYR A 208 6.62 -10.94 -18.13
CA TYR A 208 7.46 -10.39 -19.18
C TYR A 208 8.53 -11.38 -19.61
N GLY A 209 9.28 -11.97 -18.67
CA GLY A 209 10.37 -12.90 -18.97
C GLY A 209 9.93 -14.17 -19.68
N THR A 210 8.66 -14.56 -19.61
CA THR A 210 8.16 -15.80 -20.24
C THR A 210 7.37 -15.58 -21.51
N THR A 211 6.78 -14.39 -21.69
CA THR A 211 5.89 -14.11 -22.82
C THR A 211 6.28 -12.87 -23.64
N GLY A 212 7.24 -12.07 -23.16
CA GLY A 212 7.58 -10.76 -23.71
C GLY A 212 6.51 -9.69 -23.49
N LEU A 213 5.42 -10.01 -22.79
CA LEU A 213 4.29 -9.10 -22.60
C LEU A 213 4.53 -8.17 -21.41
N SER A 214 4.68 -6.86 -21.69
CA SER A 214 4.59 -5.81 -20.67
C SER A 214 3.13 -5.61 -20.26
N ASN A 215 2.73 -6.23 -19.16
CA ASN A 215 1.35 -6.21 -18.68
C ASN A 215 1.04 -4.96 -17.85
N PHE A 216 0.41 -3.95 -18.45
CA PHE A 216 -0.01 -2.73 -17.74
C PHE A 216 -1.14 -2.97 -16.72
N ALA A 217 -1.95 -4.03 -16.88
CA ALA A 217 -2.98 -4.40 -15.91
C ALA A 217 -2.41 -5.05 -14.64
N HIS A 218 -1.09 -5.31 -14.57
CA HIS A 218 -0.47 -5.88 -13.39
C HIS A 218 -0.61 -4.98 -12.16
N GLY A 219 -0.65 -3.65 -12.35
CA GLY A 219 -0.96 -2.70 -11.28
C GLY A 219 -2.31 -2.99 -10.64
N GLU A 220 -3.33 -3.28 -11.43
CA GLU A 220 -4.67 -3.57 -10.90
C GLU A 220 -4.72 -4.87 -10.08
N LEU A 221 -3.82 -5.82 -10.31
CA LEU A 221 -3.67 -7.00 -9.44
C LEU A 221 -3.06 -6.66 -8.07
N VAL A 222 -2.21 -5.64 -8.01
CA VAL A 222 -1.71 -5.06 -6.75
C VAL A 222 -2.84 -4.35 -6.01
N THR A 223 -3.62 -3.52 -6.71
CA THR A 223 -4.82 -2.88 -6.14
C THR A 223 -5.79 -3.91 -5.59
N LEU A 224 -6.07 -4.97 -6.36
CA LEU A 224 -6.95 -6.07 -5.95
C LEU A 224 -6.49 -6.70 -4.63
N GLY A 225 -5.19 -6.92 -4.46
CA GLY A 225 -4.65 -7.45 -3.21
C GLY A 225 -4.92 -6.55 -2.01
N GLY A 226 -4.61 -5.25 -2.14
CA GLY A 226 -4.87 -4.27 -1.07
C GLY A 226 -6.35 -4.17 -0.72
N MET A 227 -7.22 -4.10 -1.73
CA MET A 227 -8.68 -4.04 -1.55
C MET A 227 -9.26 -5.31 -0.94
N MET A 228 -8.79 -6.48 -1.35
CA MET A 228 -9.24 -7.74 -0.77
C MET A 228 -8.77 -7.91 0.67
N ALA A 229 -7.60 -7.38 1.04
CA ALA A 229 -7.21 -7.31 2.45
C ALA A 229 -8.14 -6.42 3.26
N PHE A 230 -8.49 -5.24 2.75
CA PHE A 230 -9.48 -4.37 3.40
C PHE A 230 -10.83 -5.08 3.57
N VAL A 231 -11.37 -5.70 2.52
CA VAL A 231 -12.65 -6.44 2.60
C VAL A 231 -12.57 -7.58 3.61
N ALA A 232 -11.50 -8.38 3.56
CA ALA A 232 -11.35 -9.53 4.45
C ALA A 232 -11.23 -9.13 5.92
N VAL A 233 -10.46 -8.08 6.23
CA VAL A 233 -10.29 -7.62 7.61
C VAL A 233 -11.52 -6.84 8.10
N GLN A 234 -11.96 -5.82 7.35
CA GLN A 234 -12.93 -4.85 7.87
C GLN A 234 -14.39 -5.23 7.58
N ARG A 235 -14.68 -6.03 6.54
CA ARG A 235 -16.06 -6.42 6.20
C ARG A 235 -16.39 -7.86 6.59
N TRP A 236 -15.42 -8.77 6.49
CA TRP A 236 -15.61 -10.17 6.88
C TRP A 236 -15.07 -10.49 8.28
N ASP A 237 -14.45 -9.52 8.94
CA ASP A 237 -13.90 -9.67 10.30
C ASP A 237 -12.92 -10.84 10.43
N LEU A 238 -12.20 -11.14 9.33
CA LEU A 238 -11.23 -12.23 9.31
C LEU A 238 -9.94 -11.78 9.99
N PRO A 239 -9.27 -12.68 10.74
CA PRO A 239 -7.97 -12.36 11.29
C PRO A 239 -6.96 -12.09 10.17
N LEU A 240 -6.01 -11.20 10.44
CA LEU A 240 -5.07 -10.68 9.44
C LEU A 240 -4.36 -11.76 8.61
N TRP A 241 -3.94 -12.86 9.24
CA TRP A 241 -3.26 -13.96 8.54
C TRP A 241 -4.16 -14.63 7.50
N LEU A 242 -5.46 -14.76 7.78
CA LEU A 242 -6.43 -15.34 6.85
C LEU A 242 -6.77 -14.34 5.74
N ALA A 243 -6.85 -13.05 6.07
CA ALA A 243 -7.01 -11.99 5.08
C ALA A 243 -5.88 -11.98 4.04
N ILE A 244 -4.62 -12.17 4.47
CA ILE A 244 -3.47 -12.30 3.56
C ILE A 244 -3.65 -13.50 2.61
N VAL A 245 -4.07 -14.66 3.13
CA VAL A 245 -4.29 -15.87 2.34
C VAL A 245 -5.42 -15.65 1.33
N VAL A 246 -6.54 -15.10 1.75
CA VAL A 246 -7.71 -14.88 0.88
C VAL A 246 -7.41 -13.85 -0.20
N ALA A 247 -6.76 -12.74 0.14
CA ALA A 247 -6.37 -11.73 -0.85
C ALA A 247 -5.37 -12.28 -1.88
N THR A 248 -4.38 -13.07 -1.43
CA THR A 248 -3.41 -13.74 -2.31
C THR A 248 -4.08 -14.77 -3.22
N ALA A 249 -5.00 -15.57 -2.69
CA ALA A 249 -5.76 -16.56 -3.45
C ALA A 249 -6.67 -15.89 -4.50
N THR A 250 -7.27 -14.75 -4.15
CA THR A 250 -8.08 -13.96 -5.09
C THR A 250 -7.23 -13.42 -6.24
N GLY A 251 -6.02 -12.93 -5.94
CA GLY A 251 -5.03 -12.57 -6.94
C GLY A 251 -4.64 -13.73 -7.85
N ALA A 252 -4.31 -14.89 -7.28
CA ALA A 252 -3.98 -16.11 -8.01
C ALA A 252 -5.10 -16.55 -8.97
N LEU A 253 -6.34 -16.51 -8.49
CA LEU A 253 -7.54 -16.80 -9.28
C LEU A 253 -7.74 -15.77 -10.39
N ALA A 254 -7.58 -14.48 -10.11
CA ALA A 254 -7.65 -13.42 -11.12
C ALA A 254 -6.59 -13.63 -12.21
N GLY A 255 -5.34 -13.94 -11.85
CA GLY A 255 -4.27 -14.26 -12.81
C GLY A 255 -4.59 -15.47 -13.69
N TRP A 256 -5.12 -16.55 -13.09
CA TRP A 256 -5.60 -17.71 -13.85
C TRP A 256 -6.69 -17.33 -14.84
N LEU A 257 -7.69 -16.56 -14.41
CA LEU A 257 -8.82 -16.14 -15.23
C LEU A 257 -8.40 -15.22 -16.37
N LEU A 258 -7.56 -14.22 -16.09
CA LEU A 258 -7.01 -13.34 -17.11
C LEU A 258 -6.27 -14.14 -18.18
N ASN A 259 -5.44 -15.11 -17.78
CA ASN A 259 -4.78 -15.97 -18.75
C ASN A 259 -5.78 -16.86 -19.51
N ALA A 260 -6.65 -17.60 -18.81
CA ALA A 260 -7.53 -18.58 -19.43
C ALA A 260 -8.57 -17.96 -20.37
N VAL A 261 -9.09 -16.78 -20.01
CA VAL A 261 -10.18 -16.11 -20.73
C VAL A 261 -9.66 -15.13 -21.79
N ILE A 262 -8.56 -14.42 -21.52
CA ILE A 262 -8.07 -13.35 -22.39
C ILE A 262 -6.79 -13.79 -23.09
N PHE A 263 -5.69 -13.95 -22.36
CA PHE A 263 -4.36 -14.03 -22.99
C PHE A 263 -4.09 -15.35 -23.69
N ALA A 264 -4.54 -16.48 -23.15
CA ALA A 264 -4.38 -17.79 -23.78
C ALA A 264 -5.17 -17.89 -25.09
N PRO A 265 -6.45 -17.47 -25.17
CA PRO A 265 -7.15 -17.38 -26.45
C PRO A 265 -6.50 -16.43 -27.46
N LEU A 266 -6.01 -15.27 -27.02
CA LEU A 266 -5.32 -14.32 -27.90
C LEU A 266 -4.03 -14.93 -28.48
N ARG A 267 -3.21 -15.58 -27.65
CA ARG A 267 -2.01 -16.29 -28.13
C ARG A 267 -2.33 -17.41 -29.10
N ARG A 268 -3.36 -18.22 -28.83
CA ARG A 268 -3.78 -19.31 -29.74
C ARG A 268 -4.27 -18.81 -31.09
N ARG A 269 -4.77 -17.57 -31.16
CA ARG A 269 -5.16 -16.90 -32.42
C ARG A 269 -4.00 -16.22 -33.14
N GLY A 270 -2.78 -16.30 -32.59
CA GLY A 270 -1.60 -15.66 -33.19
C GLY A 270 -1.59 -14.14 -33.06
N VAL A 271 -2.32 -13.57 -32.09
CA VAL A 271 -2.34 -12.12 -31.85
C VAL A 271 -0.96 -11.68 -31.35
N GLY A 272 -0.38 -10.65 -31.99
CA GLY A 272 0.96 -10.17 -31.67
C GLY A 272 1.08 -9.61 -30.24
N VAL A 273 2.30 -9.62 -29.68
CA VAL A 273 2.56 -9.14 -28.31
C VAL A 273 2.15 -7.67 -28.16
N THR A 274 2.42 -6.81 -29.13
CA THR A 274 2.01 -5.39 -29.12
C THR A 274 0.49 -5.23 -29.00
N GLN A 275 -0.28 -6.06 -29.70
CA GLN A 275 -1.76 -6.03 -29.61
C GLN A 275 -2.23 -6.51 -28.23
N GLN A 276 -1.57 -7.52 -27.66
CA GLN A 276 -1.85 -7.96 -26.29
C GLN A 276 -1.50 -6.87 -25.27
N MET A 277 -0.46 -6.06 -25.48
CA MET A 277 -0.14 -4.91 -24.63
C MET A 277 -1.28 -3.89 -24.61
N ILE A 278 -1.85 -3.56 -25.78
CA ILE A 278 -3.02 -2.65 -25.87
C ILE A 278 -4.19 -3.20 -25.05
N VAL A 279 -4.44 -4.51 -25.10
CA VAL A 279 -5.48 -5.16 -24.27
C VAL A 279 -5.20 -4.98 -22.78
N THR A 280 -3.94 -5.06 -22.34
CA THR A 280 -3.59 -4.85 -20.92
C THR A 280 -3.86 -3.41 -20.46
N ILE A 281 -3.71 -2.42 -21.34
CA ILE A 281 -4.05 -1.01 -21.03
C ILE A 281 -5.56 -0.87 -20.86
N GLY A 282 -6.34 -1.44 -21.78
CA GLY A 282 -7.81 -1.45 -21.66
C GLY A 282 -8.28 -2.15 -20.38
N LEU A 283 -7.65 -3.26 -20.03
CA LEU A 283 -7.93 -3.99 -18.78
C LEU A 283 -7.52 -3.19 -17.54
N ALA A 284 -6.42 -2.43 -17.58
CA ALA A 284 -6.01 -1.56 -16.49
C ALA A 284 -7.04 -0.46 -16.23
N LEU A 285 -7.52 0.22 -17.29
CA LEU A 285 -8.56 1.24 -17.19
C LEU A 285 -9.90 0.67 -16.71
N ALA A 286 -10.26 -0.53 -17.18
CA ALA A 286 -11.46 -1.24 -16.73
C ALA A 286 -11.35 -1.62 -15.24
N GLY A 287 -10.21 -2.14 -14.80
CA GLY A 287 -9.93 -2.46 -13.40
C GLY A 287 -10.01 -1.23 -12.50
N LEU A 288 -9.33 -0.15 -12.88
CA LEU A 288 -9.35 1.12 -12.16
C LEU A 288 -10.77 1.66 -11.98
N SER A 289 -11.56 1.70 -13.07
CA SER A 289 -12.96 2.14 -13.04
C SER A 289 -13.83 1.22 -12.20
N THR A 290 -13.59 -0.09 -12.24
CA THR A 290 -14.32 -1.08 -11.43
C THR A 290 -14.04 -0.87 -9.95
N PHE A 291 -12.79 -0.67 -9.54
CA PHE A 291 -12.46 -0.40 -8.14
C PHE A 291 -13.02 0.94 -7.67
N LEU A 292 -12.96 1.98 -8.50
CA LEU A 292 -13.57 3.27 -8.19
C LEU A 292 -15.09 3.14 -7.96
N PHE A 293 -15.78 2.39 -8.82
CA PHE A 293 -17.22 2.16 -8.69
C PHE A 293 -17.59 1.37 -7.43
N ILE A 294 -16.80 0.35 -7.09
CA ILE A 294 -17.10 -0.55 -5.96
C ILE A 294 -16.71 0.06 -4.59
N PHE A 295 -15.56 0.74 -4.51
CA PHE A 295 -14.97 1.19 -3.25
C PHE A 295 -15.03 2.71 -3.05
N GLY A 296 -15.31 3.48 -4.10
CA GLY A 296 -15.28 4.94 -4.08
C GLY A 296 -13.86 5.51 -4.22
N ALA A 297 -13.78 6.83 -4.25
CA ALA A 297 -12.54 7.57 -4.46
C ALA A 297 -11.69 7.73 -3.17
N GLN A 298 -12.32 7.60 -2.01
CA GLN A 298 -11.68 7.88 -0.73
C GLN A 298 -10.73 6.74 -0.31
N PRO A 299 -9.58 7.07 0.31
CA PRO A 299 -8.72 6.06 0.91
C PRO A 299 -9.47 5.26 1.98
N THR A 300 -9.33 3.95 1.92
CA THR A 300 -9.91 3.01 2.89
C THR A 300 -8.82 2.56 3.86
N PRO A 301 -8.90 2.94 5.16
CA PRO A 301 -7.89 2.54 6.15
C PRO A 301 -8.00 1.05 6.45
N ILE A 302 -6.86 0.40 6.67
CA ILE A 302 -6.79 -0.97 7.16
C ILE A 302 -6.34 -0.89 8.61
N VAL A 303 -7.30 -1.02 9.53
CA VAL A 303 -7.02 -1.04 10.97
C VAL A 303 -6.66 -2.47 11.34
N SER A 304 -5.43 -2.67 11.79
CA SER A 304 -4.99 -3.95 12.36
C SER A 304 -4.76 -3.78 13.86
N GLY A 305 -5.02 -4.83 14.63
CA GLY A 305 -4.73 -4.83 16.08
C GLY A 305 -3.24 -4.84 16.43
N ILE A 306 -2.34 -4.79 15.44
CA ILE A 306 -0.89 -4.89 15.62
C ILE A 306 -0.27 -3.49 15.55
N SER A 307 -0.32 -2.74 16.66
CA SER A 307 0.20 -1.37 16.76
C SER A 307 1.56 -1.26 17.44
N ALA A 308 2.08 -2.36 18.01
CA ALA A 308 3.35 -2.37 18.73
C ALA A 308 4.52 -1.87 17.85
N ARG A 309 5.28 -0.90 18.36
CA ARG A 309 6.53 -0.42 17.74
C ARG A 309 7.71 -0.96 18.53
N ILE A 310 8.69 -1.49 17.81
CA ILE A 310 9.92 -2.04 18.38
C ILE A 310 11.05 -1.09 18.01
N GLN A 311 11.81 -0.66 19.01
CA GLN A 311 13.00 0.16 18.81
C GLN A 311 14.21 -0.75 18.66
N ILE A 312 14.89 -0.66 17.51
CA ILE A 312 16.12 -1.40 17.20
C ILE A 312 17.24 -0.36 17.05
N GLY A 313 17.92 -0.07 18.15
CA GLY A 313 18.95 0.97 18.19
C GLY A 313 18.40 2.36 17.82
N PRO A 314 18.95 3.05 16.81
CA PRO A 314 18.51 4.39 16.41
C PRO A 314 17.22 4.39 15.56
N VAL A 315 16.69 3.22 15.21
CA VAL A 315 15.59 3.07 14.25
C VAL A 315 14.37 2.43 14.92
N GLN A 316 13.17 2.85 14.54
CA GLN A 316 11.92 2.25 14.98
C GLN A 316 11.21 1.54 13.84
N ILE A 317 10.72 0.33 14.09
CA ILE A 317 9.93 -0.45 13.15
C ILE A 317 8.65 -0.95 13.82
N SER A 318 7.51 -0.88 13.13
CA SER A 318 6.28 -1.49 13.63
C SER A 318 6.36 -3.01 13.51
N ALA A 319 5.75 -3.73 14.46
CA ALA A 319 5.64 -5.19 14.39
C ALA A 319 4.96 -5.62 13.09
N GLN A 320 3.97 -4.85 12.61
CA GLN A 320 3.35 -5.06 11.30
C GLN A 320 4.35 -4.99 10.14
N SER A 321 5.20 -3.96 10.07
CA SER A 321 6.22 -3.85 9.01
C SER A 321 7.23 -5.00 9.08
N MET A 322 7.62 -5.43 10.28
CA MET A 322 8.52 -6.56 10.46
C MET A 322 7.92 -7.87 9.95
N ILE A 323 6.65 -8.15 10.28
CA ILE A 323 5.91 -9.32 9.78
C ILE A 323 5.78 -9.24 8.24
N SER A 324 5.43 -8.07 7.70
CA SER A 324 5.33 -7.87 6.25
C SER A 324 6.65 -8.13 5.54
N VAL A 325 7.77 -7.64 6.08
CA VAL A 325 9.11 -7.94 5.56
C VAL A 325 9.43 -9.42 5.63
N ALA A 326 9.14 -10.08 6.76
CA ALA A 326 9.38 -11.51 6.91
C ALA A 326 8.61 -12.33 5.86
N ILE A 327 7.33 -12.04 5.65
CA ILE A 327 6.50 -12.68 4.63
C ILE A 327 7.06 -12.41 3.23
N ALA A 328 7.43 -11.17 2.92
CA ALA A 328 8.00 -10.81 1.63
C ALA A 328 9.31 -11.55 1.35
N VAL A 329 10.24 -11.59 2.30
CA VAL A 329 11.52 -12.31 2.18
C VAL A 329 11.29 -13.80 1.96
N VAL A 330 10.39 -14.43 2.73
CA VAL A 330 10.04 -15.85 2.56
C VAL A 330 9.45 -16.10 1.17
N ALA A 331 8.49 -15.28 0.72
CA ALA A 331 7.87 -15.44 -0.59
C ALA A 331 8.88 -15.25 -1.74
N LEU A 332 9.73 -14.22 -1.66
CA LEU A 332 10.82 -13.99 -2.62
C LEU A 332 11.79 -15.17 -2.65
N ALA A 333 12.17 -15.70 -1.48
CA ALA A 333 13.06 -16.86 -1.38
C ALA A 333 12.44 -18.13 -1.96
N VAL A 334 11.15 -18.39 -1.71
CA VAL A 334 10.41 -19.52 -2.28
C VAL A 334 10.37 -19.43 -3.80
N VAL A 335 10.09 -18.25 -4.36
CA VAL A 335 10.08 -18.06 -5.82
C VAL A 335 11.48 -18.21 -6.40
N ALA A 336 12.49 -17.58 -5.80
CA ALA A 336 13.89 -17.68 -6.23
C ALA A 336 14.39 -19.14 -6.21
N PHE A 337 14.08 -19.88 -5.15
CA PHE A 337 14.40 -21.31 -5.03
C PHE A 337 13.67 -22.12 -6.11
N THR A 338 12.37 -21.86 -6.31
CA THR A 338 11.56 -22.55 -7.32
C THR A 338 12.14 -22.34 -8.71
N LEU A 339 12.48 -21.11 -9.08
CA LEU A 339 13.01 -20.80 -10.41
C LEU A 339 14.44 -21.32 -10.63
N SER A 340 15.28 -21.31 -9.60
CA SER A 340 16.68 -21.72 -9.71
C SER A 340 16.90 -23.23 -9.60
N ARG A 341 16.20 -23.92 -8.70
CA ARG A 341 16.48 -25.31 -8.31
C ARG A 341 15.47 -26.35 -8.78
N THR A 342 14.25 -25.97 -9.20
CA THR A 342 13.19 -26.97 -9.50
C THR A 342 13.02 -27.30 -10.98
N ARG A 343 12.28 -28.38 -11.27
CA ARG A 343 11.86 -28.76 -12.64
C ARG A 343 10.98 -27.68 -13.28
N LEU A 344 10.10 -27.05 -12.50
CA LEU A 344 9.25 -25.96 -12.98
C LEU A 344 10.11 -24.79 -13.47
N GLY A 345 11.12 -24.38 -12.69
CA GLY A 345 12.04 -23.32 -13.07
C GLY A 345 12.87 -23.61 -14.33
N ARG A 346 13.21 -24.88 -14.59
CA ARG A 346 13.84 -25.28 -15.85
C ARG A 346 12.88 -25.20 -17.03
N ALA A 347 11.64 -25.65 -16.85
CA ALA A 347 10.60 -25.57 -17.87
C ALA A 347 10.25 -24.11 -18.20
N THR A 348 10.18 -23.23 -17.20
CA THR A 348 9.95 -21.78 -17.40
C THR A 348 11.07 -21.15 -18.22
N ARG A 349 12.34 -21.48 -17.94
CA ARG A 349 13.49 -20.99 -18.73
C ARG A 349 13.49 -21.55 -20.16
N ALA A 350 13.18 -22.83 -20.34
CA ALA A 350 13.06 -23.40 -21.68
C ALA A 350 11.96 -22.71 -22.51
N VAL A 351 10.83 -22.38 -21.87
CA VAL A 351 9.73 -21.65 -22.51
C VAL A 351 10.11 -20.20 -22.83
N SER A 352 10.86 -19.50 -21.98
CA SER A 352 11.33 -18.13 -22.27
C SER A 352 12.35 -18.08 -23.40
N ASP A 353 13.22 -19.08 -23.50
CA ASP A 353 14.28 -19.10 -24.51
C ASP A 353 13.72 -19.42 -25.91
N ASN A 354 12.92 -20.50 -26.04
CA ASN A 354 12.26 -20.84 -27.29
C ASN A 354 10.99 -21.70 -27.05
N PRO A 355 9.79 -21.11 -27.10
CA PRO A 355 8.54 -21.84 -26.89
C PRO A 355 8.32 -23.00 -27.86
N ALA A 356 8.74 -22.86 -29.13
CA ALA A 356 8.53 -23.87 -30.15
C ALA A 356 9.42 -25.11 -29.90
N LEU A 357 10.69 -24.89 -29.57
CA LEU A 357 11.61 -25.97 -29.21
C LEU A 357 11.22 -26.63 -27.89
N ALA A 358 10.79 -25.85 -26.90
CA ALA A 358 10.26 -26.38 -25.64
C ALA A 358 9.07 -27.32 -25.89
N ALA A 359 8.12 -26.93 -26.76
CA ALA A 359 6.98 -27.78 -27.12
C ALA A 359 7.42 -29.08 -27.81
N ALA A 360 8.43 -29.05 -28.68
CA ALA A 360 8.96 -30.23 -29.35
C ALA A 360 9.59 -31.25 -28.38
N THR A 361 10.12 -30.79 -27.24
CA THR A 361 10.64 -31.65 -26.16
C THR A 361 9.56 -32.19 -25.21
N GLY A 362 8.27 -31.92 -25.49
CA GLY A 362 7.13 -32.39 -24.68
C GLY A 362 6.72 -31.45 -23.55
N ILE A 363 7.29 -30.25 -23.45
CA ILE A 363 6.87 -29.25 -22.45
C ILE A 363 5.51 -28.67 -22.88
N ARG A 364 4.52 -28.74 -21.99
CA ARG A 364 3.22 -28.08 -22.18
C ARG A 364 3.35 -26.58 -21.94
N VAL A 365 3.79 -25.85 -22.96
CA VAL A 365 4.05 -24.39 -22.93
C VAL A 365 2.90 -23.61 -22.29
N GLU A 366 1.67 -23.86 -22.71
CA GLU A 366 0.50 -23.12 -22.22
C GLU A 366 0.23 -23.37 -20.72
N SER A 367 0.55 -24.57 -20.20
CA SER A 367 0.44 -24.85 -18.77
C SER A 367 1.51 -24.11 -17.96
N ILE A 368 2.73 -23.98 -18.50
CA ILE A 368 3.80 -23.21 -17.87
C ILE A 368 3.43 -21.73 -17.83
N ILE A 369 2.96 -21.17 -18.95
CA ILE A 369 2.50 -19.78 -19.01
C ILE A 369 1.33 -19.56 -18.03
N SER A 370 0.35 -20.45 -18.00
CA SER A 370 -0.76 -20.32 -17.04
C SER A 370 -0.29 -20.36 -15.58
N GLY A 371 0.68 -21.22 -15.24
CA GLY A 371 1.27 -21.25 -13.89
C GLY A 371 2.01 -19.96 -13.55
N VAL A 372 2.72 -19.38 -14.52
CA VAL A 372 3.37 -18.07 -14.39
C VAL A 372 2.35 -16.98 -14.11
N TRP A 373 1.23 -16.93 -14.85
CA TRP A 373 0.17 -15.94 -14.62
C TRP A 373 -0.44 -16.05 -13.20
N VAL A 374 -0.67 -17.27 -12.72
CA VAL A 374 -1.16 -17.53 -11.36
C VAL A 374 -0.18 -17.02 -10.31
N VAL A 375 1.08 -17.44 -10.39
CA VAL A 375 2.11 -17.04 -9.42
C VAL A 375 2.34 -15.52 -9.48
N SER A 376 2.37 -14.94 -10.67
CA SER A 376 2.60 -13.50 -10.86
C SER A 376 1.50 -12.66 -10.23
N ALA A 377 0.24 -13.03 -10.45
CA ALA A 377 -0.90 -12.35 -9.86
C ALA A 377 -0.99 -12.57 -8.34
N ALA A 378 -0.65 -13.77 -7.86
CA ALA A 378 -0.55 -14.04 -6.42
C ALA A 378 0.50 -13.15 -5.75
N LEU A 379 1.68 -13.01 -6.35
CA LEU A 379 2.76 -12.14 -5.84
C LEU A 379 2.38 -10.65 -5.93
N ALA A 380 1.69 -10.24 -7.00
CA ALA A 380 1.17 -8.88 -7.13
C ALA A 380 0.19 -8.55 -6.01
N SER A 381 -0.80 -9.42 -5.79
CA SER A 381 -1.80 -9.23 -4.75
C SER A 381 -1.18 -9.32 -3.36
N LEU A 382 -0.29 -10.28 -3.09
CA LEU A 382 0.44 -10.34 -1.82
C LEU A 382 1.25 -9.06 -1.59
N GLY A 383 1.96 -8.57 -2.61
CA GLY A 383 2.67 -7.28 -2.55
C GLY A 383 1.73 -6.13 -2.21
N GLY A 384 0.56 -6.08 -2.86
CA GLY A 384 -0.48 -5.09 -2.59
C GLY A 384 -1.03 -5.14 -1.17
N VAL A 385 -1.29 -6.34 -0.64
CA VAL A 385 -1.70 -6.55 0.76
C VAL A 385 -0.63 -5.99 1.70
N LEU A 386 0.62 -6.41 1.54
CA LEU A 386 1.70 -6.04 2.44
C LEU A 386 2.01 -4.54 2.36
N LEU A 387 1.93 -3.93 1.18
CA LEU A 387 2.06 -2.48 0.98
C LEU A 387 0.89 -1.71 1.61
N ALA A 388 -0.33 -2.22 1.49
CA ALA A 388 -1.50 -1.61 2.12
C ALA A 388 -1.41 -1.68 3.66
N LEU A 389 -0.89 -2.77 4.21
CA LEU A 389 -0.56 -2.88 5.63
C LEU A 389 0.57 -1.91 6.01
N TYR A 390 1.66 -1.87 5.25
CA TYR A 390 2.77 -0.94 5.52
C TYR A 390 2.31 0.52 5.59
N LEU A 391 1.38 0.92 4.74
CA LEU A 391 0.81 2.27 4.69
C LEU A 391 -0.46 2.45 5.55
N ASN A 392 -0.94 1.39 6.21
CA ASN A 392 -2.22 1.33 6.95
C ASN A 392 -3.46 1.78 6.15
N SER A 393 -3.38 1.74 4.82
CA SER A 393 -4.43 2.26 3.94
C SER A 393 -4.30 1.68 2.54
N THR A 394 -5.43 1.54 1.86
CA THR A 394 -5.52 1.21 0.45
C THR A 394 -6.50 2.14 -0.28
N ARG A 395 -6.35 2.27 -1.60
CA ARG A 395 -7.13 3.19 -2.45
C ARG A 395 -7.38 2.58 -3.81
N PHE A 396 -8.45 3.01 -4.50
CA PHE A 396 -8.89 2.41 -5.76
C PHE A 396 -7.83 2.43 -6.87
N ASN A 397 -6.90 3.39 -6.83
CA ASN A 397 -5.83 3.56 -7.82
C ASN A 397 -4.46 3.11 -7.31
N PHE A 398 -4.41 2.33 -6.22
CA PHE A 398 -3.18 2.02 -5.49
C PHE A 398 -2.08 1.44 -6.37
N GLY A 399 -2.38 0.37 -7.11
CA GLY A 399 -1.45 -0.28 -8.00
C GLY A 399 -1.14 0.52 -9.25
N SER A 400 -2.07 1.31 -9.77
CA SER A 400 -1.81 2.22 -10.90
C SER A 400 -0.75 3.28 -10.55
N THR A 401 -0.74 3.80 -9.32
CA THR A 401 0.30 4.72 -8.84
C THR A 401 1.66 4.03 -8.73
N LEU A 402 1.67 2.76 -8.29
CA LEU A 402 2.91 1.98 -8.14
C LEU A 402 3.39 1.36 -9.45
N LEU A 403 2.56 1.32 -10.49
CA LEU A 403 2.83 0.61 -11.74
C LEU A 403 4.12 1.07 -12.40
N LEU A 404 4.28 2.40 -12.54
CA LEU A 404 5.47 2.96 -13.16
C LEU A 404 6.72 2.71 -12.31
N LEU A 405 6.57 2.70 -10.98
CA LEU A 405 7.63 2.40 -10.03
C LEU A 405 8.06 0.92 -10.10
N MET A 406 7.11 0.00 -10.29
CA MET A 406 7.38 -1.41 -10.54
C MET A 406 8.09 -1.59 -11.88
N PHE A 407 7.63 -0.94 -12.95
CA PHE A 407 8.34 -1.00 -14.24
C PHE A 407 9.73 -0.39 -14.15
N ALA A 408 9.91 0.70 -13.38
CA ALA A 408 11.22 1.26 -13.08
C ALA A 408 12.11 0.22 -12.40
N ALA A 409 11.62 -0.45 -11.36
CA ALA A 409 12.35 -1.51 -10.68
C ALA A 409 12.73 -2.67 -11.61
N ILE A 410 11.82 -3.11 -12.48
CA ILE A 410 12.05 -4.22 -13.40
C ILE A 410 13.06 -3.84 -14.49
N THR A 411 12.92 -2.67 -15.09
CA THR A 411 13.83 -2.17 -16.14
C THR A 411 15.22 -1.87 -15.59
N LEU A 412 15.30 -1.24 -14.41
CA LEU A 412 16.55 -1.06 -13.67
C LEU A 412 17.19 -2.40 -13.33
N GLY A 413 16.41 -3.39 -12.90
CA GLY A 413 16.89 -4.72 -12.54
C GLY A 413 17.35 -5.57 -13.72
N GLY A 414 16.76 -5.35 -14.89
CA GLY A 414 16.92 -6.17 -16.08
C GLY A 414 15.64 -6.95 -16.39
N LEU A 415 15.02 -6.61 -17.52
CA LEU A 415 13.80 -7.25 -18.01
C LEU A 415 14.00 -8.75 -18.21
N GLY A 416 13.07 -9.56 -17.67
CA GLY A 416 13.12 -11.02 -17.76
C GLY A 416 14.10 -11.69 -16.78
N SER A 417 14.77 -10.93 -15.90
CA SER A 417 15.63 -11.48 -14.83
C SER A 417 14.94 -11.37 -13.46
N PRO A 418 14.36 -12.47 -12.91
CA PRO A 418 13.62 -12.44 -11.64
C PRO A 418 14.42 -11.81 -10.48
N LEU A 419 15.70 -12.19 -10.34
CA LEU A 419 16.60 -11.64 -9.32
C LEU A 419 16.96 -10.18 -9.59
N GLY A 420 17.07 -9.80 -10.88
CA GLY A 420 17.24 -8.42 -11.31
C GLY A 420 16.12 -7.52 -10.78
N ALA A 421 14.86 -7.92 -10.98
CA ALA A 421 13.71 -7.15 -10.52
C ALA A 421 13.69 -6.95 -8.99
N VAL A 422 14.15 -7.93 -8.21
CA VAL A 422 14.25 -7.80 -6.74
C VAL A 422 15.29 -6.74 -6.36
N LEU A 423 16.49 -6.81 -6.93
CA LEU A 423 17.54 -5.82 -6.66
C LEU A 423 17.12 -4.42 -7.13
N GLY A 424 16.52 -4.33 -8.33
CA GLY A 424 16.01 -3.08 -8.87
C GLY A 424 14.95 -2.45 -7.97
N ALA A 425 14.02 -3.25 -7.42
CA ALA A 425 13.01 -2.75 -6.50
C ALA A 425 13.58 -2.28 -5.15
N VAL A 426 14.61 -2.96 -4.62
CA VAL A 426 15.32 -2.51 -3.41
C VAL A 426 16.02 -1.17 -3.67
N VAL A 427 16.70 -1.02 -4.80
CA VAL A 427 17.35 0.25 -5.17
C VAL A 427 16.31 1.36 -5.33
N ILE A 428 15.23 1.10 -6.06
CA ILE A 428 14.13 2.06 -6.21
C ILE A 428 13.52 2.43 -4.86
N GLY A 429 13.31 1.47 -3.96
CA GLY A 429 12.75 1.76 -2.63
C GLY A 429 13.67 2.62 -1.78
N LEU A 430 14.97 2.34 -1.77
CA LEU A 430 15.98 3.18 -1.11
C LEU A 430 15.99 4.60 -1.68
N VAL A 431 15.94 4.72 -3.00
CA VAL A 431 15.90 6.02 -3.69
C VAL A 431 14.66 6.82 -3.32
N VAL A 432 13.48 6.19 -3.35
CA VAL A 432 12.20 6.86 -3.02
C VAL A 432 12.26 7.43 -1.61
N GLU A 433 12.64 6.62 -0.63
CA GLU A 433 12.63 7.07 0.78
C GLU A 433 13.77 8.04 1.09
N LEU A 434 14.98 7.82 0.57
CA LEU A 434 16.11 8.75 0.77
C LEU A 434 15.92 10.08 0.04
N SER A 435 15.19 10.10 -1.08
CA SER A 435 14.93 11.35 -1.79
C SER A 435 14.15 12.38 -0.97
N THR A 436 13.41 11.93 0.05
CA THR A 436 12.67 12.79 0.98
C THR A 436 13.57 13.62 1.90
N LEU A 437 14.89 13.41 1.88
CA LEU A 437 15.86 14.28 2.56
C LEU A 437 16.02 15.63 1.85
N VAL A 438 15.77 15.68 0.54
CA VAL A 438 16.03 16.85 -0.31
C VAL A 438 14.77 17.32 -1.02
N LEU A 439 13.88 16.40 -1.38
CA LEU A 439 12.63 16.69 -2.08
C LEU A 439 11.42 16.62 -1.12
N PRO A 440 10.35 17.40 -1.40
CA PRO A 440 9.06 17.23 -0.74
C PRO A 440 8.53 15.81 -0.89
N SER A 441 7.87 15.30 0.16
CA SER A 441 7.33 13.94 0.21
C SER A 441 6.36 13.63 -0.94
N ASP A 442 5.65 14.63 -1.45
CA ASP A 442 4.69 14.48 -2.55
C ASP A 442 5.36 14.13 -3.88
N MET A 443 6.64 14.52 -4.04
CA MET A 443 7.43 14.26 -5.25
C MET A 443 8.34 13.03 -5.12
N ARG A 444 8.23 12.25 -4.03
CA ARG A 444 9.12 11.11 -3.78
C ARG A 444 9.06 10.00 -4.83
N TYR A 445 7.96 9.88 -5.58
CA TYR A 445 7.88 8.91 -6.69
C TYR A 445 8.47 9.47 -7.99
N ALA A 446 8.48 10.80 -8.17
CA ALA A 446 9.09 11.43 -9.34
C ALA A 446 10.62 11.28 -9.33
N SER A 447 11.25 11.37 -8.15
CA SER A 447 12.70 11.19 -7.99
C SER A 447 13.18 9.81 -8.47
N ALA A 448 12.41 8.75 -8.19
CA ALA A 448 12.70 7.40 -8.66
C ALA A 448 12.67 7.28 -10.19
N LEU A 449 11.80 8.02 -10.87
CA LEU A 449 11.72 8.04 -12.33
C LEU A 449 12.90 8.78 -12.95
N VAL A 450 13.32 9.91 -12.36
CA VAL A 450 14.52 10.62 -12.80
C VAL A 450 15.74 9.74 -12.68
N ILE A 451 15.90 9.06 -11.54
CA ILE A 451 17.03 8.13 -11.33
C ILE A 451 16.96 6.94 -12.29
N LEU A 452 15.76 6.40 -12.56
CA LEU A 452 15.60 5.39 -13.60
C LEU A 452 16.12 5.90 -14.95
N ILE A 453 15.72 7.09 -15.38
CA ILE A 453 16.16 7.68 -16.65
C ILE A 453 17.69 7.79 -16.67
N LEU A 454 18.29 8.32 -15.59
CA LEU A 454 19.74 8.44 -15.48
C LEU A 454 20.45 7.09 -15.57
N VAL A 455 19.94 6.05 -14.88
CA VAL A 455 20.55 4.72 -14.96
C VAL A 455 20.37 4.10 -16.34
N LEU A 456 19.22 4.26 -16.99
CA LEU A 456 19.02 3.73 -18.35
C LEU A 456 19.91 4.43 -19.39
N LEU A 457 20.19 5.73 -19.22
CA LEU A 457 21.15 6.45 -20.06
C LEU A 457 22.57 5.91 -19.90
N LEU A 458 22.96 5.51 -18.68
CA LEU A 458 24.30 5.01 -18.37
C LEU A 458 24.45 3.49 -18.61
N ARG A 459 23.36 2.73 -18.42
CA ARG A 459 23.27 1.26 -18.54
C ARG A 459 21.88 0.85 -19.03
N PRO A 460 21.64 0.85 -20.36
CA PRO A 460 20.32 0.55 -20.93
C PRO A 460 19.88 -0.91 -20.73
N GLN A 461 20.79 -1.81 -20.37
CA GLN A 461 20.51 -3.22 -20.07
C GLN A 461 20.07 -3.45 -18.60
N GLY A 462 20.06 -2.41 -17.76
CA GLY A 462 19.85 -2.54 -16.32
C GLY A 462 21.07 -3.13 -15.58
N ILE A 463 20.90 -3.44 -14.30
CA ILE A 463 21.97 -3.89 -13.40
C ILE A 463 22.38 -5.34 -13.70
N LEU A 464 21.42 -6.24 -13.96
CA LEU A 464 21.64 -7.67 -14.20
C LEU A 464 21.14 -8.16 -15.57
N GLY A 465 20.86 -7.27 -16.53
CA GLY A 465 20.47 -7.69 -17.88
C GLY A 465 21.61 -8.34 -18.65
N ARG A 466 21.29 -9.37 -19.44
CA ARG A 466 22.24 -9.96 -20.38
C ARG A 466 22.32 -9.08 -21.61
N ALA A 467 23.53 -8.80 -22.09
CA ALA A 467 23.71 -8.12 -23.36
C ALA A 467 23.22 -9.02 -24.50
N GLU A 468 22.04 -8.70 -25.04
CA GLU A 468 21.60 -9.29 -26.30
C GLU A 468 22.50 -8.74 -27.40
N ARG A 469 23.26 -9.61 -28.08
CA ARG A 469 24.04 -9.20 -29.24
C ARG A 469 23.04 -8.96 -30.36
N ILE A 470 22.72 -7.70 -30.62
CA ILE A 470 21.94 -7.29 -31.80
C ILE A 470 22.81 -7.67 -33.00
N GLY A 471 22.50 -8.83 -33.57
CA GLY A 471 23.19 -9.44 -34.71
C GLY A 471 22.48 -9.13 -35.99
#